data_AF-A0A7V9Q3D5-F1
#
_entry.id   AF-A0A7V9Q3D5-F1
#
_cell.length_a   1.000
_cell.length_b   1.000
_cell.length_c   1.000
_cell.angle_alpha   90.00
_cell.angle_beta   90.00
_cell.angle_gamma   90.00
#
_symmetry.space_group_name_H-M   'P 1'
#
loop_
_entity.id
_entity.type
_entity.pdbx_description
1 polymer ?
#
loop_
_entity_poly.entity_id
_entity_poly.type
_entity_poly.pdbx_seq_one_letter_code
_entity_poly.pdbx_strand_id
1 'polypeptide(L)' 'MTPTTLFDKIWAAHEVAPSLLYIDLHLVHEVTSPQAFEGLRSSGRTVRNLGGTLAVPDH' A
#
# COMPACT_ATOMS: atom_id res chain seq x y z
N MET A 1 -14.66 -23.06 17.62
CA MET A 1 -14.08 -22.18 16.58
C MET A 1 -12.71 -22.72 16.24
N THR A 2 -12.40 -22.90 14.96
CA THR A 2 -11.07 -23.32 14.53
C THR A 2 -10.07 -22.21 14.85
N PRO A 3 -8.92 -22.49 15.48
CA PRO A 3 -7.90 -21.47 15.70
C PRO A 3 -7.42 -20.90 14.36
N THR A 4 -7.27 -19.59 14.27
CA THR A 4 -6.71 -18.90 13.11
C THR A 4 -5.40 -18.20 13.48
N THR A 5 -4.48 -18.14 12.52
CA THR A 5 -3.19 -17.46 12.70
C THR A 5 -3.38 -15.94 12.73
N LEU A 6 -2.35 -15.21 13.17
CA LEU A 6 -2.33 -13.75 13.06
C LEU A 6 -2.41 -13.31 11.58
N PHE A 7 -1.75 -14.03 10.69
CA PHE A 7 -1.78 -13.78 9.26
C PHE A 7 -3.20 -13.87 8.70
N ASP A 8 -3.93 -14.95 9.02
CA ASP A 8 -5.31 -15.14 8.55
C ASP A 8 -6.22 -14.01 9.01
N LYS A 9 -6.04 -13.53 10.24
CA LYS A 9 -6.82 -12.43 10.81
C LYS A 9 -6.53 -11.12 10.09
N ILE A 10 -5.26 -10.81 9.83
CA ILE A 10 -4.86 -9.61 9.10
C ILE A 10 -5.37 -9.69 7.66
N TRP A 11 -5.18 -10.81 6.97
CA TRP A 11 -5.66 -10.99 5.60
C TRP A 11 -7.16 -10.76 5.50
N ALA A 12 -7.95 -11.46 6.33
CA ALA A 12 -9.40 -11.35 6.34
C ALA A 12 -9.90 -9.94 6.68
N ALA A 13 -9.12 -9.15 7.45
CA ALA A 13 -9.48 -7.77 7.78
C ALA A 13 -9.23 -6.77 6.63
N HIS A 14 -8.35 -7.09 5.67
CA HIS A 14 -7.91 -6.15 4.62
C HIS A 14 -8.28 -6.59 3.20
N GLU A 15 -8.80 -7.80 3.00
CA GLU A 15 -9.27 -8.26 1.69
C GLU A 15 -10.58 -7.56 1.28
N VAL A 16 -10.54 -6.81 0.18
CA VAL A 16 -11.69 -6.04 -0.35
C VAL A 16 -12.33 -6.68 -1.59
N ALA A 17 -11.63 -7.62 -2.22
CA ALA A 17 -12.10 -8.52 -3.26
C ALA A 17 -11.18 -9.74 -3.30
N PRO A 18 -11.54 -10.86 -3.96
CA PRO A 18 -10.71 -12.05 -3.99
C PRO A 18 -9.24 -11.75 -4.39
N SER A 19 -8.32 -12.02 -3.47
CA SER A 19 -6.88 -11.75 -3.59
C SER A 19 -6.50 -10.28 -3.80
N LEU A 20 -7.38 -9.35 -3.43
CA LEU A 20 -7.13 -7.91 -3.47
C LEU A 20 -7.15 -7.34 -2.05
N LEU A 21 -5.99 -6.91 -1.58
CA LEU A 21 -5.83 -6.29 -0.28
C LEU A 21 -5.87 -4.76 -0.38
N TYR A 22 -6.55 -4.14 0.56
CA TYR A 22 -6.37 -2.73 0.84
C TYR A 22 -5.06 -2.50 1.58
N ILE A 23 -4.31 -1.46 1.19
CA ILE A 23 -3.05 -1.08 1.83
C ILE A 23 -3.28 0.22 2.61
N ASP A 24 -3.14 0.16 3.93
CA ASP A 24 -3.39 1.30 4.82
C ASP A 24 -2.23 2.30 4.83
N LEU A 25 -0.99 1.81 4.67
CA LEU A 25 0.21 2.63 4.72
C LEU A 25 1.18 2.26 3.59
N HIS A 26 1.50 3.25 2.76
CA HIS A 26 2.58 3.21 1.81
C HIS A 26 3.79 3.95 2.39
N LEU A 27 4.88 3.23 2.63
CA LEU A 27 6.17 3.81 2.97
C LEU A 27 6.98 4.03 1.70
N VAL A 28 7.34 5.28 1.43
CA VAL A 28 8.03 5.67 0.20
C VAL A 28 9.35 6.37 0.56
N HIS A 29 10.43 6.02 -0.13
CA HIS A 29 11.76 6.57 0.08
C HIS A 29 12.38 7.07 -1.24
N GLU A 30 13.36 7.96 -1.14
CA GLU A 30 13.93 8.72 -2.27
C GLU A 30 14.49 7.88 -3.44
N VAL A 31 14.87 6.62 -3.22
CA VAL A 31 15.50 5.79 -4.26
C VAL A 31 14.47 5.16 -5.19
N THR A 32 13.41 4.56 -4.67
CA THR A 32 12.46 3.76 -5.47
C THR A 32 11.19 4.52 -5.85
N SER A 33 10.84 5.53 -5.07
CA SER A 33 9.58 6.25 -5.22
C SER A 33 9.49 7.12 -6.47
N PRO A 34 10.58 7.76 -6.98
CA PRO A 34 10.50 8.54 -8.22
C PRO A 34 9.93 7.73 -9.40
N GLN A 35 10.32 6.45 -9.51
CA GLN A 35 9.85 5.58 -10.58
C GLN A 35 8.37 5.19 -10.42
N ALA A 36 7.91 4.97 -9.18
CA ALA A 36 6.50 4.73 -8.89
C ALA A 36 5.62 5.95 -9.22
N PHE A 37 6.08 7.17 -8.89
CA PHE A 37 5.36 8.41 -9.20
C PHE A 37 5.32 8.71 -10.70
N GLU A 38 6.36 8.36 -11.46
CA GLU A 38 6.32 8.45 -12.93
C GLU A 38 5.30 7.46 -13.54
N GLY A 39 5.19 6.26 -12.98
CA GLY A 39 4.13 5.31 -13.35
C GLY A 39 2.72 5.88 -13.12
N LEU A 40 2.50 6.60 -12.02
CA LEU A 40 1.23 7.29 -11.78
C LEU A 40 0.97 8.38 -12.82
N ARG A 41 1.97 9.24 -13.10
CA ARG A 41 1.84 10.33 -14.07
C ARG A 41 1.55 9.83 -15.48
N SER A 42 2.32 8.86 -15.96
CA SER A 42 2.14 8.25 -17.29
C SER A 42 0.78 7.56 -17.45
N SER A 43 0.19 7.04 -16.37
CA SER A 43 -1.16 6.46 -16.37
C SER A 43 -2.28 7.48 -16.10
N GLY A 44 -1.96 8.77 -15.97
CA GLY A 44 -2.93 9.82 -15.66
C GLY A 44 -3.56 9.68 -14.27
N ARG A 45 -2.87 9.03 -13.33
CA ARG A 45 -3.34 8.74 -11.97
C ARG A 45 -2.68 9.65 -10.95
N THR A 46 -3.41 9.90 -9.87
CA THR A 46 -2.89 10.55 -8.67
C THR A 46 -2.70 9.53 -7.56
N VAL A 47 -1.98 9.91 -6.50
CA VAL A 47 -1.92 9.11 -5.28
C VAL A 47 -3.32 9.00 -4.70
N ARG A 48 -3.81 7.77 -4.53
CA ARG A 48 -5.19 7.50 -4.10
C ARG A 48 -5.49 8.04 -2.70
N ASN A 49 -4.57 7.85 -1.75
CA ASN A 49 -4.76 8.22 -0.35
C ASN A 49 -3.49 8.88 0.20
N LEU A 50 -3.46 10.22 0.20
CA LEU A 50 -2.33 11.00 0.71
C LEU A 50 -2.12 10.79 2.22
N GLY A 51 -3.19 10.60 3.01
CA GLY A 51 -3.10 10.39 4.45
C GLY A 51 -2.50 9.03 4.84
N GLY A 52 -2.58 8.04 3.94
CA GLY A 52 -1.97 6.72 4.09
C GLY A 52 -0.63 6.59 3.35
N THR A 53 0.01 7.69 2.96
CA THR A 53 1.31 7.66 2.26
C THR A 53 2.32 8.48 3.03
N LEU A 54 3.38 7.84 3.52
CA LEU A 54 4.45 8.49 4.27
C LEU A 54 5.74 8.47 3.45
N ALA A 55 6.22 9.67 3.11
CA ALA A 55 7.51 9.86 2.46
C ALA A 55 8.59 10.14 3.50
N VAL A 56 9.68 9.40 3.43
CA VAL A 56 10.84 9.54 4.32
C VAL A 56 12.09 9.79 3.46
N PRO A 57 12.83 10.89 3.68
CA PRO A 57 14.17 11.04 3.09
C PRO A 57 15.11 10.01 3.72
N ASP A 58 15.98 9.40 2.92
CA ASP A 58 16.89 8.33 3.38
C ASP A 58 18.18 8.89 4.03
N HIS A 59 18.08 10.08 4.64
CA HIS A 59 19.22 10.88 5.12
C HIS A 59 18.90 11.63 6.42
#